data_AF-A0A661AF60-F1
#
_entry.id   AF-A0A661AF60-F1
#
_cell.length_a   1.000
_cell.length_b   1.000
_cell.length_c   1.000
_cell.angle_alpha   90.00
_cell.angle_beta   90.00
_cell.angle_gamma   90.00
#
_symmetry.space_group_name_H-M   'P 1'
#
loop_
_entity.id
_entity.type
_entity.pdbx_description
1 polymer ?
#
loop_
_entity_poly.entity_id
_entity_poly.type
_entity_poly.pdbx_seq_one_letter_code
_entity_poly.pdbx_strand_id
1 'polypeptide(L)'
;IDEVVNIIKTSPETKIAKERLMKKFSLSEVQAQAILDMKLSQLTSLERDKLEREYVELIKEIEKLTSILASREAILEVIKEELLEIKKKYGDERRTRIIPQEEEELTVHDLIKEEDVVVTITHRGWVKRIPLSTYRRQGRGGVGVLGMAQGKDDFVDKVFIASTHDNLLIFTSKGKCYKLPVHELPEGSRVSKGRPVSNLLSMEKDEKIRGVIPIRDFGEGEAVLVTKRGTIKKVAIKDFKNAHRGGIIAQGIREGDELIDAEIILPHQEIMLITRKGQVIRFSTDEVRTMGRNAEGVRGVKLRGGDEVVSVVVVEEDGYLLFVTEKGYGKKVSLEEFRRTGRGGLGVIGIKVSEKTGDVAGAGEIKPGDGVMIITTGGQIIRLAGDSISVQHRASRGVRLITLKGDDRVSDVEVIRKREELQLSLFE
;
A
#
# COMPACT_ATOMS: atom_id res chain seq x y z
N ILE A 1 99.01 7.32 9.79
CA ILE A 1 99.14 7.01 11.24
C ILE A 1 100.45 7.56 11.78
N ASP A 2 101.59 7.29 11.13
CA ASP A 2 102.93 7.70 11.61
C ASP A 2 103.04 9.20 11.88
N GLU A 3 102.41 10.01 11.02
CA GLU A 3 102.38 11.45 11.17
C GLU A 3 101.56 11.93 12.40
N VAL A 4 100.45 11.24 12.71
CA VAL A 4 99.63 11.49 13.91
C VAL A 4 100.42 11.11 15.16
N VAL A 5 101.09 9.96 15.15
CA VAL A 5 101.94 9.49 16.26
C VAL A 5 103.12 10.45 16.49
N ASN A 6 103.72 10.97 15.43
CA ASN A 6 104.83 11.94 15.54
C ASN A 6 104.37 13.26 16.17
N ILE A 7 103.18 13.76 15.81
CA ILE A 7 102.61 14.98 16.40
C ILE A 7 102.30 14.77 17.89
N ILE A 8 101.79 13.60 18.26
CA ILE A 8 101.51 13.25 19.67
C ILE A 8 102.82 13.17 20.46
N LYS A 9 103.87 12.52 19.94
CA LYS A 9 105.18 12.36 20.62
C LYS A 9 105.97 13.66 20.77
N THR A 10 105.86 14.58 19.82
CA THR A 10 106.60 15.85 19.80
C THR A 10 105.86 17.00 20.50
N SER A 11 104.68 16.73 21.05
CA SER A 11 103.87 17.72 21.77
C SER A 11 103.99 17.48 23.29
N PRO A 12 104.32 18.51 24.08
CA PRO A 12 104.56 18.33 25.52
C PRO A 12 103.28 18.10 26.34
N GLU A 13 102.12 18.53 25.85
CA GLU A 13 100.83 18.37 26.51
C GLU A 13 99.75 17.87 25.54
N THR A 14 98.76 17.12 26.06
CA THR A 14 97.63 16.59 25.30
C THR A 14 96.80 17.70 24.63
N LYS A 15 96.63 18.85 25.29
CA LYS A 15 95.93 20.02 24.72
C LYS A 15 96.65 20.58 23.49
N ILE A 16 97.98 20.66 23.54
CA ILE A 16 98.81 21.13 22.42
C ILE A 16 98.81 20.12 21.28
N ALA A 17 98.85 18.81 21.59
CA ALA A 17 98.71 17.75 20.58
C ALA A 17 97.35 17.83 19.88
N LYS A 18 96.26 18.05 20.63
CA LYS A 18 94.90 18.23 20.11
C LYS A 18 94.80 19.41 19.14
N GLU A 19 95.27 20.60 19.54
CA GLU A 19 95.26 21.80 18.68
C GLU A 19 96.09 21.62 17.40
N ARG A 20 97.23 20.92 17.48
CA ARG A 20 98.07 20.61 16.32
C ARG A 20 97.40 19.63 15.36
N LEU A 21 96.74 18.59 15.88
CA LEU A 21 95.97 17.64 15.07
C LEU A 21 94.79 18.31 14.37
N MET A 22 94.07 19.19 15.07
CA MET A 22 92.98 19.99 14.50
C MET A 22 93.48 20.89 13.35
N LYS A 23 94.56 21.64 13.57
CA LYS A 23 95.11 22.55 12.54
C LYS A 23 95.65 21.82 11.31
N LYS A 24 96.26 20.65 11.49
CA LYS A 24 96.95 19.95 10.40
C LYS A 24 96.02 19.11 9.53
N PHE A 25 95.05 18.42 10.14
CA PHE A 25 94.13 17.52 9.45
C PHE A 25 92.71 18.10 9.30
N SER A 26 92.53 19.39 9.61
CA SER A 26 91.23 20.09 9.58
C SER A 26 90.14 19.36 10.37
N LEU A 27 90.52 18.79 11.51
CA LEU A 27 89.62 17.99 12.36
C LEU A 27 88.87 18.88 13.34
N SER A 28 87.63 18.49 13.66
CA SER A 28 86.88 19.10 14.76
C SER A 28 87.48 18.74 16.12
N GLU A 29 87.12 19.50 17.15
CA GLU A 29 87.60 19.28 18.51
C GLU A 29 87.25 17.86 19.02
N VAL A 30 86.06 17.37 18.70
CA VAL A 30 85.57 16.04 19.09
C VAL A 30 86.32 14.94 18.35
N GLN A 31 86.57 15.10 17.05
CA GLN A 31 87.34 14.13 16.25
C GLN A 31 88.79 14.04 16.73
N ALA A 32 89.42 15.17 17.02
CA ALA A 32 90.79 15.20 17.53
C ALA A 32 90.89 14.54 18.92
N GLN A 33 89.90 14.77 19.79
CA GLN A 33 89.82 14.10 21.10
C GLN A 33 89.65 12.58 20.93
N ALA A 34 88.73 12.14 20.06
CA ALA A 34 88.50 10.72 19.81
C ALA A 34 89.76 9.99 19.32
N ILE A 35 90.58 10.63 18.47
CA ILE A 35 91.88 10.09 18.02
C ILE A 35 92.88 9.96 19.17
N LEU A 36 92.92 10.93 20.10
CA LEU A 36 93.80 10.87 21.28
C LEU A 36 93.39 9.76 22.24
N ASP A 37 92.09 9.47 22.32
CA ASP A 37 91.53 8.43 23.20
C ASP A 37 91.58 7.02 22.57
N MET A 38 92.06 6.90 21.32
CA MET A 38 92.19 5.60 20.64
C MET A 38 93.23 4.70 21.33
N LYS A 39 92.87 3.43 21.48
CA LYS A 39 93.80 2.39 21.97
C LYS A 39 94.60 1.82 20.79
N LEU A 40 95.88 1.52 21.01
CA LEU A 40 96.75 0.92 19.98
C LEU A 40 96.19 -0.39 19.39
N SER A 41 95.39 -1.14 20.16
CA SER A 41 94.71 -2.37 19.70
C SER A 41 93.72 -2.13 18.55
N GLN A 42 93.19 -0.91 18.41
CA GLN A 42 92.24 -0.53 17.35
C GLN A 42 92.91 -0.36 15.97
N LEU A 43 94.24 -0.42 15.91
CA LEU A 43 95.00 -0.33 14.65
C LEU A 43 95.21 -1.69 13.97
N THR A 44 94.69 -2.77 14.56
CA THR A 44 94.75 -4.10 13.95
C THR A 44 93.86 -4.17 12.69
N SER A 45 94.22 -5.02 11.73
CA SER A 45 93.46 -5.18 10.49
C SER A 45 92.01 -5.57 10.74
N LEU A 46 91.75 -6.47 11.68
CA LEU A 46 90.40 -6.92 12.04
C LEU A 46 89.50 -5.79 12.56
N GLU A 47 90.06 -4.89 13.39
CA GLU A 47 89.30 -3.75 13.93
C GLU A 47 89.05 -2.70 12.84
N ARG A 48 89.99 -2.52 11.92
CA ARG A 48 89.78 -1.68 10.73
C ARG A 48 88.64 -2.23 9.85
N ASP A 49 88.63 -3.54 9.59
CA ASP A 49 87.58 -4.18 8.78
C ASP A 49 86.20 -4.09 9.47
N LYS A 50 86.14 -4.15 10.81
CA LYS A 50 84.90 -3.91 11.57
C LYS A 50 84.41 -2.47 11.41
N LEU A 51 85.28 -1.49 11.58
CA LEU A 51 84.94 -0.07 11.41
C LEU A 51 84.50 0.23 9.98
N GLU A 52 85.12 -0.39 8.98
CA GLU A 52 84.74 -0.21 7.58
C GLU A 52 83.35 -0.82 7.30
N ARG A 53 83.04 -1.99 7.87
CA ARG A 53 81.68 -2.57 7.80
C ARG A 53 80.64 -1.68 8.47
N GLU A 54 80.90 -1.25 9.71
CA GLU A 54 80.00 -0.37 10.46
C GLU A 54 79.77 0.95 9.72
N TYR A 55 80.83 1.53 9.15
CA TYR A 55 80.73 2.73 8.32
C TYR A 55 79.81 2.52 7.10
N VAL A 56 79.95 1.40 6.39
CA VAL A 56 79.10 1.07 5.24
C VAL A 56 77.65 0.82 5.67
N GLU A 57 77.43 0.16 6.81
CA GLU A 57 76.08 -0.06 7.36
C GLU A 57 75.41 1.25 7.76
N LEU A 58 76.13 2.14 8.45
CA LEU A 58 75.64 3.47 8.83
C LEU A 58 75.30 4.33 7.61
N ILE A 59 76.11 4.28 6.54
CA ILE A 59 75.77 4.98 5.29
C ILE A 59 74.46 4.47 4.70
N LYS A 60 74.28 3.14 4.65
CA LYS A 60 73.04 2.54 4.14
C LYS A 60 71.83 2.91 5.00
N GLU A 61 72.01 2.95 6.31
CA GLU A 61 70.96 3.36 7.24
C GLU A 61 70.60 4.84 7.06
N ILE A 62 71.59 5.72 6.94
CA ILE A 62 71.38 7.15 6.66
C ILE A 62 70.64 7.32 5.33
N GLU A 63 71.04 6.62 4.28
CA GLU A 63 70.38 6.68 2.97
C GLU A 63 68.92 6.21 3.05
N LYS A 64 68.67 5.11 3.76
CA LYS A 64 67.31 4.60 4.02
C LYS A 64 66.46 5.60 4.79
N LEU A 65 66.97 6.15 5.90
CA LEU A 65 66.21 7.10 6.72
C LEU A 65 65.98 8.42 5.98
N THR A 66 66.97 8.90 5.22
CA THR A 66 66.86 10.13 4.45
C THR A 66 65.87 9.98 3.30
N SER A 67 65.83 8.82 2.63
CA SER A 67 64.87 8.56 1.55
C SER A 67 63.42 8.51 2.05
N ILE A 68 63.21 7.94 3.25
CA ILE A 68 61.91 7.98 3.92
C ILE A 68 61.53 9.43 4.26
N LEU A 69 62.42 10.21 4.88
CA LEU A 69 62.13 11.59 5.27
C LEU A 69 61.91 12.54 4.08
N ALA A 70 62.50 12.25 2.92
CA ALA A 70 62.40 13.08 1.73
C ALA A 70 61.05 12.94 1.00
N SER A 71 60.31 11.85 1.22
CA SER A 71 59.03 11.59 0.53
C SER A 71 57.91 11.28 1.51
N ARG A 72 56.84 12.09 1.42
CA ARG A 72 55.60 11.83 2.15
C ARG A 72 55.01 10.45 1.80
N GLU A 73 55.17 9.98 0.57
CA GLU A 73 54.66 8.68 0.13
C GLU A 73 55.40 7.53 0.84
N ALA A 74 56.72 7.63 0.96
CA ALA A 74 57.54 6.63 1.67
C ALA A 74 57.18 6.57 3.17
N ILE A 75 56.91 7.71 3.80
CA ILE A 75 56.43 7.75 5.20
C ILE A 75 55.07 7.04 5.34
N LEU A 76 54.13 7.29 4.42
CA LEU A 76 52.81 6.65 4.44
C LEU A 76 52.90 5.14 4.19
N GLU A 77 53.86 4.71 3.38
CA GLU A 77 54.14 3.28 3.15
C GLU A 77 54.61 2.60 4.43
N VAL A 78 55.59 3.19 5.14
CA VAL A 78 56.05 2.68 6.44
C VAL A 78 54.90 2.63 7.46
N ILE A 79 54.11 3.70 7.57
CA ILE A 79 52.95 3.74 8.47
C ILE A 79 51.95 2.62 8.13
N LYS A 80 51.69 2.39 6.84
CA LYS A 80 50.79 1.33 6.40
C LYS A 80 51.33 -0.05 6.77
N GLU A 81 52.62 -0.30 6.57
CA GLU A 81 53.27 -1.56 6.95
C GLU A 81 53.15 -1.82 8.45
N GLU A 82 53.45 -0.82 9.29
CA GLU A 82 53.34 -0.93 10.75
C GLU A 82 51.89 -1.16 11.19
N LEU A 83 50.91 -0.44 10.63
CA LEU A 83 49.49 -0.63 10.93
C LEU A 83 48.99 -2.02 10.53
N LEU A 84 49.50 -2.58 9.41
CA LEU A 84 49.18 -3.94 8.99
C LEU A 84 49.78 -4.99 9.92
N GLU A 85 51.00 -4.77 10.43
CA GLU A 85 51.62 -5.63 11.43
C GLU A 85 50.82 -5.63 12.74
N ILE A 86 50.40 -4.44 13.22
CA ILE A 86 49.54 -4.30 14.40
C ILE A 86 48.21 -5.03 14.19
N LYS A 87 47.57 -4.85 13.02
CA LYS A 87 46.34 -5.56 12.68
C LYS A 87 46.52 -7.08 12.69
N LYS A 88 47.66 -7.59 12.22
CA LYS A 88 47.96 -9.03 12.21
C LYS A 88 48.20 -9.58 13.61
N LYS A 89 48.85 -8.80 14.48
CA LYS A 89 49.21 -9.23 15.84
C LYS A 89 48.05 -9.13 16.83
N TYR A 90 47.16 -8.15 16.66
CA TYR A 90 46.11 -7.83 17.64
C TYR A 90 44.69 -7.81 17.06
N GLY A 91 44.51 -8.18 15.78
CA GLY A 91 43.18 -8.24 15.18
C GLY A 91 42.37 -9.43 15.70
N ASP A 92 41.11 -9.18 16.04
CA ASP A 92 40.13 -10.19 16.40
C ASP A 92 38.88 -10.11 15.49
N GLU A 93 38.10 -11.19 15.47
CA GLU A 93 36.81 -11.17 14.78
C GLU A 93 35.81 -10.31 15.54
N ARG A 94 34.98 -9.58 14.80
CA ARG A 94 33.94 -8.77 15.40
C ARG A 94 32.95 -9.66 16.15
N ARG A 95 32.94 -9.53 17.48
CA ARG A 95 32.03 -10.27 18.37
C ARG A 95 30.56 -9.89 18.19
N THR A 96 30.30 -8.65 17.82
CA THR A 96 28.94 -8.12 17.64
C THR A 96 28.50 -8.20 16.18
N ARG A 97 27.26 -8.60 15.94
CA ARG A 97 26.65 -8.54 14.60
C ARG A 97 25.90 -7.22 14.45
N ILE A 98 26.20 -6.46 13.41
CA ILE A 98 25.35 -5.32 13.02
C ILE A 98 24.22 -5.90 12.19
N ILE A 99 23.03 -5.93 12.76
CA ILE A 99 21.81 -6.25 12.03
C ILE A 99 21.35 -4.94 11.39
N PRO A 100 21.27 -4.84 10.05
CA PRO A 100 20.67 -3.68 9.42
C PRO A 100 19.17 -3.72 9.73
N GLN A 101 18.77 -2.94 10.75
CA GLN A 101 17.41 -2.49 11.11
C GLN A 101 16.56 -3.42 12.01
N GLU A 102 16.29 -2.97 13.25
CA GLU A 102 15.14 -3.36 14.09
C GLU A 102 15.00 -2.38 15.29
N GLU A 103 14.85 -1.08 15.01
CA GLU A 103 13.83 -0.35 15.73
C GLU A 103 12.63 -0.42 14.79
N GLU A 104 11.57 -1.11 15.20
CA GLU A 104 10.23 -0.78 14.70
C GLU A 104 10.07 0.72 15.01
N GLU A 105 10.35 1.58 14.04
CA GLU A 105 9.86 2.96 14.08
C GLU A 105 8.36 2.80 14.27
N LEU A 106 7.86 3.01 15.50
CA LEU A 106 6.43 3.04 15.78
C LEU A 106 5.82 3.96 14.74
N THR A 107 5.16 3.35 13.75
CA THR A 107 4.50 4.13 12.74
C THR A 107 3.31 4.78 13.44
N VAL A 108 2.85 5.93 12.93
CA VAL A 108 1.60 6.54 13.45
C VAL A 108 0.46 5.51 13.44
N HIS A 109 0.56 4.50 12.56
CA HIS A 109 -0.33 3.36 12.50
C HIS A 109 -0.32 2.48 13.77
N ASP A 110 0.85 2.19 14.33
CA ASP A 110 0.99 1.36 15.55
C ASP A 110 0.50 2.08 16.83
N LEU A 111 0.34 3.41 16.78
CA LEU A 111 -0.29 4.20 17.84
C LEU A 111 -1.82 4.18 17.77
N ILE A 112 -2.39 3.72 16.66
CA ILE A 112 -3.85 3.61 16.50
C ILE A 112 -4.26 2.32 17.19
N LYS A 113 -5.28 2.41 18.03
CA LYS A 113 -5.84 1.22 18.66
C LYS A 113 -6.52 0.37 17.59
N GLU A 114 -6.06 -0.87 17.42
CA GLU A 114 -6.74 -1.83 16.57
C GLU A 114 -8.05 -2.28 17.21
N GLU A 115 -9.16 -1.82 16.64
CA GLU A 115 -10.50 -2.28 16.99
C GLU A 115 -11.39 -2.44 15.75
N ASP A 116 -12.35 -3.35 15.85
CA ASP A 116 -13.41 -3.51 14.86
C ASP A 116 -14.41 -2.37 14.98
N VAL A 117 -14.67 -1.72 13.85
CA VAL A 117 -15.63 -0.64 13.73
C VAL A 117 -16.68 -0.97 12.68
N VAL A 118 -17.88 -0.46 12.90
CA VAL A 118 -18.94 -0.45 11.91
C VAL A 118 -18.80 0.82 11.10
N VAL A 119 -18.56 0.68 9.80
CA VAL A 119 -18.56 1.78 8.85
C VAL A 119 -19.93 1.87 8.21
N THR A 120 -20.50 3.08 8.20
CA THR A 120 -21.76 3.35 7.51
C THR A 120 -21.56 4.46 6.50
N ILE A 121 -22.05 4.23 5.28
CA ILE A 121 -22.06 5.20 4.19
C ILE A 121 -23.50 5.41 3.77
N THR A 122 -23.95 6.66 3.73
CA THR A 122 -25.30 6.99 3.26
C THR A 122 -25.33 7.14 1.74
N HIS A 123 -26.52 7.06 1.16
CA HIS A 123 -26.73 7.29 -0.28
C HIS A 123 -26.21 8.66 -0.73
N ARG A 124 -26.31 9.69 0.13
CA ARG A 124 -25.74 11.02 -0.15
C ARG A 124 -24.24 11.14 0.12
N GLY A 125 -23.55 10.04 0.42
CA GLY A 125 -22.12 9.99 0.63
C GLY A 125 -21.69 10.51 2.00
N TRP A 126 -22.53 10.43 3.04
CA TRP A 126 -22.10 10.71 4.41
C TRP A 126 -21.46 9.47 5.01
N VAL A 127 -20.28 9.61 5.60
CA VAL A 127 -19.51 8.51 6.16
C VAL A 127 -19.27 8.72 7.65
N LYS A 128 -19.29 7.63 8.41
CA LYS A 128 -18.88 7.58 9.82
C LYS A 128 -18.41 6.18 10.19
N ARG A 129 -17.64 6.10 11.28
CA ARG A 129 -17.31 4.86 11.97
C ARG A 129 -17.87 4.86 13.39
N ILE A 130 -18.25 3.69 13.88
CA ILE A 130 -18.74 3.48 15.24
C ILE A 130 -18.05 2.24 15.81
N PRO A 131 -17.39 2.31 16.98
CA PRO A 131 -16.80 1.12 17.60
C PRO A 131 -17.84 0.02 17.81
N LEU A 132 -17.51 -1.21 17.43
CA LEU A 132 -18.45 -2.34 17.53
C LEU A 132 -18.91 -2.59 18.98
N SER A 133 -18.06 -2.28 19.96
CA SER A 133 -18.35 -2.36 21.39
C SER A 133 -19.52 -1.45 21.85
N THR A 134 -19.81 -0.38 21.10
CA THR A 134 -20.96 0.50 21.34
C THR A 134 -22.28 -0.23 21.07
N TYR A 135 -22.23 -1.35 20.35
CA TYR A 135 -23.35 -2.23 20.06
C TYR A 135 -23.42 -3.39 21.07
N ARG A 136 -23.96 -3.12 22.26
CA ARG A 136 -24.29 -4.18 23.24
C ARG A 136 -25.35 -5.11 22.66
N ARG A 137 -25.13 -6.44 22.76
CA ARG A 137 -26.13 -7.47 22.46
C ARG A 137 -27.41 -7.22 23.25
N GLN A 138 -28.51 -6.92 22.55
CA GLN A 138 -29.85 -6.98 23.11
C GLN A 138 -30.29 -8.46 23.12
N GLY A 139 -30.83 -8.94 24.24
CA GLY A 139 -31.35 -10.31 24.35
C GLY A 139 -32.56 -10.55 23.44
N ARG A 140 -32.86 -11.82 23.13
CA ARG A 140 -34.06 -12.21 22.38
C ARG A 140 -35.32 -11.59 23.02
N GLY A 141 -36.14 -10.90 22.22
CA GLY A 141 -37.44 -10.35 22.65
C GLY A 141 -37.49 -8.83 22.91
N GLY A 142 -36.42 -8.08 22.61
CA GLY A 142 -36.46 -6.62 22.61
C GLY A 142 -37.29 -6.07 21.44
N VAL A 143 -38.21 -5.15 21.71
CA VAL A 143 -38.92 -4.37 20.69
C VAL A 143 -37.88 -3.49 20.00
N GLY A 144 -37.68 -3.65 18.68
CA GLY A 144 -36.68 -2.92 17.90
C GLY A 144 -36.79 -1.41 18.11
N VAL A 145 -35.70 -0.78 18.53
CA VAL A 145 -35.65 0.61 18.93
C VAL A 145 -35.00 1.42 17.82
N LEU A 146 -35.84 1.95 16.92
CA LEU A 146 -35.60 3.07 16.00
C LEU A 146 -34.15 3.60 15.95
N GLY A 147 -33.33 2.94 15.12
CA GLY A 147 -31.98 3.36 14.77
C GLY A 147 -31.98 4.46 13.69
N MET A 148 -31.36 5.58 14.02
CA MET A 148 -31.24 6.85 13.27
C MET A 148 -32.48 7.75 13.31
N ALA A 149 -32.26 9.00 13.72
CA ALA A 149 -33.09 10.12 13.31
C ALA A 149 -32.91 10.29 11.79
N GLN A 150 -33.61 9.46 11.02
CA GLN A 150 -33.73 9.63 9.57
C GLN A 150 -34.33 11.02 9.34
N GLY A 151 -33.50 11.94 8.85
CA GLY A 151 -34.05 13.01 8.02
C GLY A 151 -34.79 12.31 6.88
N LYS A 152 -35.94 12.83 6.47
CA LYS A 152 -36.83 12.20 5.48
C LYS A 152 -36.18 11.85 4.13
N ASP A 153 -34.92 12.23 3.89
CA ASP A 153 -34.26 12.23 2.58
C ASP A 153 -32.86 11.58 2.53
N ASP A 154 -32.40 10.87 3.59
CA ASP A 154 -31.10 10.16 3.53
C ASP A 154 -31.12 8.87 4.36
N PHE A 155 -30.61 7.80 3.76
CA PHE A 155 -30.60 6.46 4.32
C PHE A 155 -29.22 5.84 4.17
N VAL A 156 -28.95 4.81 4.96
CA VAL A 156 -27.69 4.10 4.89
C VAL A 156 -27.71 3.18 3.67
N ASP A 157 -26.73 3.39 2.79
CA ASP A 157 -26.50 2.66 1.54
C ASP A 157 -25.61 1.45 1.83
N LYS A 158 -24.43 1.67 2.44
CA LYS A 158 -23.48 0.60 2.76
C LYS A 158 -23.20 0.51 4.25
N VAL A 159 -23.24 -0.71 4.80
CA VAL A 159 -22.82 -1.03 6.16
C VAL A 159 -21.91 -2.24 6.13
N PHE A 160 -20.72 -2.09 6.69
CA PHE A 160 -19.80 -3.21 6.83
C PHE A 160 -18.95 -3.06 8.07
N ILE A 161 -18.40 -4.17 8.54
CA ILE A 161 -17.40 -4.19 9.60
C ILE A 161 -16.03 -4.08 8.94
N ALA A 162 -15.18 -3.22 9.47
CA ALA A 162 -13.78 -3.10 9.11
C ALA A 162 -12.94 -2.87 10.36
N SER A 163 -11.67 -3.21 10.31
CA SER A 163 -10.71 -2.77 11.34
C SER A 163 -10.40 -1.29 11.14
N THR A 164 -10.16 -0.57 12.23
CA THR A 164 -9.50 0.76 12.20
C THR A 164 -8.21 0.79 11.37
N HIS A 165 -7.56 -0.38 11.23
CA HIS A 165 -6.33 -0.53 10.48
C HIS A 165 -6.52 -0.76 8.98
N ASP A 166 -7.75 -1.02 8.55
CA ASP A 166 -8.08 -1.22 7.16
C ASP A 166 -8.08 0.11 6.40
N ASN A 167 -7.98 -0.01 5.08
CA ASN A 167 -8.17 1.07 4.14
C ASN A 167 -9.49 0.86 3.38
N LEU A 168 -10.18 1.95 3.05
CA LEU A 168 -11.31 1.93 2.13
C LEU A 168 -10.83 2.34 0.75
N LEU A 169 -11.02 1.45 -0.23
CA LEU A 169 -10.94 1.80 -1.64
C LEU A 169 -12.31 2.26 -2.11
N ILE A 170 -12.41 3.54 -2.47
CA ILE A 170 -13.66 4.18 -2.88
C ILE A 170 -13.59 4.44 -4.38
N PHE A 171 -14.43 3.74 -5.12
CA PHE A 171 -14.54 3.84 -6.57
C PHE A 171 -15.70 4.74 -6.96
N THR A 172 -15.51 5.54 -8.00
CA THR A 172 -16.45 6.59 -8.37
C THR A 172 -16.94 6.49 -9.81
N SER A 173 -18.05 7.18 -10.12
CA SER A 173 -18.65 7.24 -11.46
C SER A 173 -17.68 7.72 -12.56
N LYS A 174 -16.66 8.50 -12.21
CA LYS A 174 -15.60 8.96 -13.13
C LYS A 174 -14.48 7.94 -13.36
N GLY A 175 -14.58 6.75 -12.78
CA GLY A 175 -13.57 5.70 -12.91
C GLY A 175 -12.30 5.98 -12.12
N LYS A 176 -12.40 6.76 -11.03
CA LYS A 176 -11.30 6.99 -10.08
C LYS A 176 -11.43 6.07 -8.87
N CYS A 177 -10.30 5.74 -8.25
CA CYS A 177 -10.19 5.06 -6.98
C CYS A 177 -9.48 5.96 -5.99
N TYR A 178 -10.09 6.18 -4.84
CA TYR A 178 -9.53 6.89 -3.70
C TYR A 178 -9.19 5.90 -2.60
N LYS A 179 -8.22 6.23 -1.76
CA LYS A 179 -7.89 5.45 -0.56
C LYS A 179 -8.10 6.31 0.68
N LEU A 180 -8.88 5.80 1.62
CA LEU A 180 -9.17 6.45 2.88
C LEU A 180 -8.99 5.46 4.03
N PRO A 181 -7.99 5.65 4.91
CA PRO A 181 -7.83 4.83 6.10
C PRO A 181 -9.08 4.88 7.00
N VAL A 182 -9.50 3.74 7.54
CA VAL A 182 -10.75 3.64 8.31
C VAL A 182 -10.71 4.51 9.57
N HIS A 183 -9.58 4.57 10.28
CA HIS A 183 -9.44 5.38 11.50
C HIS A 183 -9.67 6.89 11.28
N GLU A 184 -9.44 7.40 10.06
CA GLU A 184 -9.66 8.81 9.71
C GLU A 184 -11.15 9.15 9.49
N LEU A 185 -12.01 8.14 9.36
CA LEU A 185 -13.45 8.35 9.33
C LEU A 185 -13.90 9.01 10.64
N PRO A 186 -14.87 9.94 10.58
CA PRO A 186 -15.36 10.60 11.77
C PRO A 186 -16.02 9.56 12.67
N GLU A 187 -15.50 9.47 13.90
CA GLU A 187 -16.14 8.69 14.94
C GLU A 187 -17.41 9.39 15.37
N GLY A 188 -18.50 8.64 15.43
CA GLY A 188 -19.82 9.18 15.72
C GLY A 188 -20.64 8.28 16.63
N SER A 189 -21.73 8.82 17.13
CA SER A 189 -22.78 8.03 17.77
C SER A 189 -23.73 7.43 16.72
N ARG A 190 -24.57 6.48 17.16
CA ARG A 190 -25.59 5.84 16.30
C ARG A 190 -26.50 6.86 15.61
N VAL A 191 -26.85 7.95 16.28
CA VAL A 191 -27.73 9.01 15.78
C VAL A 191 -27.03 10.08 14.94
N SER A 192 -25.70 10.16 14.99
CA SER A 192 -24.94 11.18 14.25
C SER A 192 -24.96 10.92 12.74
N LYS A 193 -24.95 11.98 11.92
CA LYS A 193 -24.93 11.86 10.46
C LYS A 193 -23.55 11.53 9.87
N GLY A 194 -22.47 11.74 10.63
CA GLY A 194 -21.11 11.64 10.11
C GLY A 194 -20.67 12.90 9.37
N ARG A 195 -19.79 12.75 8.38
CA ARG A 195 -19.34 13.85 7.50
C ARG A 195 -19.46 13.45 6.03
N PRO A 196 -19.68 14.41 5.12
CA PRO A 196 -19.61 14.13 3.68
C PRO A 196 -18.22 13.58 3.30
N VAL A 197 -18.19 12.51 2.52
CA VAL A 197 -16.96 11.88 2.01
C VAL A 197 -16.12 12.84 1.16
N SER A 198 -16.79 13.78 0.47
CA SER A 198 -16.15 14.83 -0.33
C SER A 198 -15.31 15.81 0.50
N ASN A 199 -15.48 15.83 1.83
CA ASN A 199 -14.62 16.63 2.72
C ASN A 199 -13.32 15.89 3.06
N LEU A 200 -13.28 14.58 2.88
CA LEU A 200 -12.12 13.72 3.20
C LEU A 200 -11.30 13.40 1.94
N LEU A 201 -11.93 13.46 0.76
CA LEU A 201 -11.37 13.14 -0.54
C LEU A 201 -11.44 14.33 -1.50
N SER A 202 -10.44 14.47 -2.37
CA SER A 202 -10.41 15.51 -3.41
C SER A 202 -11.26 15.11 -4.63
N MET A 203 -12.54 14.84 -4.40
CA MET A 203 -13.48 14.43 -5.44
C MET A 203 -13.88 15.61 -6.34
N GLU A 204 -14.14 15.31 -7.61
CA GLU A 204 -14.69 16.29 -8.54
C GLU A 204 -16.16 16.58 -8.24
N LYS A 205 -16.63 17.74 -8.72
CA LYS A 205 -18.05 18.08 -8.68
C LYS A 205 -18.85 17.05 -9.49
N ASP A 206 -19.98 16.61 -8.95
CA ASP A 206 -20.88 15.60 -9.54
C ASP A 206 -20.30 14.18 -9.64
N GLU A 207 -19.16 13.92 -9.01
CA GLU A 207 -18.58 12.58 -8.86
C GLU A 207 -19.34 11.80 -7.77
N LYS A 208 -19.85 10.60 -8.11
CA LYS A 208 -20.64 9.76 -7.20
C LYS A 208 -19.86 8.53 -6.79
N ILE A 209 -20.02 8.07 -5.56
CA ILE A 209 -19.51 6.76 -5.12
C ILE A 209 -20.30 5.67 -5.84
N ARG A 210 -19.59 4.64 -6.29
CA ARG A 210 -20.14 3.48 -7.00
C ARG A 210 -19.74 2.15 -6.40
N GLY A 211 -18.54 2.07 -5.80
CA GLY A 211 -18.10 0.89 -5.06
C GLY A 211 -17.24 1.28 -3.88
N VAL A 212 -17.34 0.53 -2.79
CA VAL A 212 -16.52 0.73 -1.59
C VAL A 212 -16.02 -0.62 -1.12
N ILE A 213 -14.70 -0.78 -1.09
CA ILE A 213 -14.04 -2.04 -0.82
C ILE A 213 -13.13 -1.85 0.39
N PRO A 214 -13.47 -2.41 1.57
CA PRO A 214 -12.56 -2.44 2.70
C PRO A 214 -11.41 -3.42 2.44
N ILE A 215 -10.18 -3.01 2.73
CA ILE A 215 -9.00 -3.84 2.52
C ILE A 215 -7.92 -3.57 3.56
N ARG A 216 -7.42 -4.65 4.17
CA ARG A 216 -6.25 -4.60 5.06
C ARG A 216 -4.97 -4.61 4.25
N ASP A 217 -4.79 -5.65 3.44
CA ASP A 217 -3.58 -5.91 2.68
C ASP A 217 -3.83 -5.92 1.18
N PHE A 218 -2.94 -5.29 0.43
CA PHE A 218 -2.98 -5.21 -1.04
C PHE A 218 -2.39 -6.47 -1.71
N GLY A 219 -2.71 -7.64 -1.15
CA GLY A 219 -2.20 -8.94 -1.57
C GLY A 219 -2.83 -9.46 -2.87
N GLU A 220 -3.07 -10.78 -2.90
CA GLU A 220 -3.74 -11.42 -4.02
C GLU A 220 -5.24 -11.14 -3.99
N GLY A 221 -5.78 -10.70 -5.12
CA GLY A 221 -7.18 -10.33 -5.26
C GLY A 221 -7.38 -9.46 -6.49
N GLU A 222 -8.59 -9.49 -7.02
CA GLU A 222 -8.95 -8.74 -8.22
C GLU A 222 -10.24 -7.96 -7.97
N ALA A 223 -10.27 -6.72 -8.44
CA ALA A 223 -11.48 -5.91 -8.49
C ALA A 223 -12.06 -5.98 -9.92
N VAL A 224 -13.37 -6.17 -10.00
CA VAL A 224 -14.13 -6.01 -11.23
C VAL A 224 -14.78 -4.64 -11.23
N LEU A 225 -14.58 -3.91 -12.32
CA LEU A 225 -15.17 -2.60 -12.57
C LEU A 225 -16.10 -2.71 -13.77
N VAL A 226 -17.31 -2.18 -13.64
CA VAL A 226 -18.31 -2.22 -14.71
C VAL A 226 -18.85 -0.83 -14.99
N THR A 227 -18.97 -0.51 -16.28
CA THR A 227 -19.53 0.75 -16.74
C THR A 227 -20.97 0.61 -17.21
N LYS A 228 -21.66 1.75 -17.21
CA LYS A 228 -23.03 1.91 -17.68
C LYS A 228 -23.23 1.41 -19.12
N ARG A 229 -22.24 1.58 -20.00
CA ARG A 229 -22.28 1.06 -21.38
C ARG A 229 -21.87 -0.41 -21.52
N GLY A 230 -21.77 -1.15 -20.41
CA GLY A 230 -21.53 -2.59 -20.42
C GLY A 230 -20.08 -2.99 -20.66
N THR A 231 -19.14 -2.07 -20.40
CA THR A 231 -17.71 -2.40 -20.36
C THR A 231 -17.38 -3.00 -19.00
N ILE A 232 -16.67 -4.12 -18.99
CA ILE A 232 -16.17 -4.78 -17.78
C ILE A 232 -14.65 -4.79 -17.81
N LYS A 233 -14.03 -4.60 -16.64
CA LYS A 233 -12.58 -4.69 -16.49
C LYS A 233 -12.21 -5.36 -15.19
N LYS A 234 -11.19 -6.21 -15.24
CA LYS A 234 -10.58 -6.80 -14.05
C LYS A 234 -9.22 -6.15 -13.79
N VAL A 235 -8.97 -5.71 -12.56
CA VAL A 235 -7.73 -5.05 -12.15
C VAL A 235 -7.22 -5.70 -10.86
N ALA A 236 -5.92 -5.95 -10.79
CA ALA A 236 -5.32 -6.51 -9.59
C ALA A 236 -5.42 -5.51 -8.44
N ILE A 237 -5.82 -5.97 -7.26
CA ILE A 237 -5.98 -5.13 -6.07
C ILE A 237 -4.68 -4.41 -5.69
N LYS A 238 -3.53 -5.08 -5.86
CA LYS A 238 -2.20 -4.51 -5.66
C LYS A 238 -1.93 -3.22 -6.45
N ASP A 239 -2.59 -3.02 -7.59
CA ASP A 239 -2.41 -1.81 -8.41
C ASP A 239 -3.03 -0.57 -7.75
N PHE A 240 -3.88 -0.76 -6.74
CA PHE A 240 -4.49 0.30 -5.91
C PHE A 240 -3.70 0.59 -4.63
N LYS A 241 -2.58 -0.09 -4.36
CA LYS A 241 -1.76 0.13 -3.15
C LYS A 241 -1.37 1.60 -2.93
N ASN A 242 -1.00 2.28 -4.02
CA ASN A 242 -0.59 3.68 -4.02
C ASN A 242 -1.76 4.66 -4.23
N ALA A 243 -3.01 4.20 -4.18
CA ALA A 243 -4.15 5.10 -4.13
C ALA A 243 -4.04 6.01 -2.91
N HIS A 244 -4.55 7.23 -3.07
CA HIS A 244 -4.43 8.32 -2.11
C HIS A 244 -5.67 9.21 -2.15
N ARG A 245 -5.78 10.18 -1.24
CA ARG A 245 -6.93 11.10 -1.14
C ARG A 245 -7.17 11.96 -2.39
N GLY A 246 -6.14 12.16 -3.22
CA GLY A 246 -6.26 12.82 -4.53
C GLY A 246 -6.87 11.96 -5.63
N GLY A 247 -7.06 10.65 -5.37
CA GLY A 247 -7.60 9.70 -6.33
C GLY A 247 -6.61 9.29 -7.42
N ILE A 248 -6.67 8.04 -7.84
CA ILE A 248 -5.94 7.53 -9.00
C ILE A 248 -6.92 7.00 -10.04
N ILE A 249 -6.53 6.95 -11.31
CA ILE A 249 -7.34 6.30 -12.33
C ILE A 249 -7.52 4.83 -11.95
N ALA A 250 -8.76 4.36 -11.93
CA ALA A 250 -9.13 2.96 -11.77
C ALA A 250 -9.53 2.34 -13.09
N GLN A 251 -10.22 3.10 -13.95
CA GLN A 251 -10.62 2.74 -15.31
C GLN A 251 -10.75 3.96 -16.21
N GLY A 252 -10.27 3.85 -17.45
CA GLY A 252 -10.56 4.85 -18.47
C GLY A 252 -12.05 4.83 -18.83
N ILE A 253 -12.75 5.94 -18.58
CA ILE A 253 -14.17 6.10 -18.88
C ILE A 253 -14.31 6.85 -20.20
N ARG A 254 -15.11 6.30 -21.12
CA ARG A 254 -15.42 6.95 -22.41
C ARG A 254 -16.43 8.07 -22.24
N GLU A 255 -16.47 8.97 -23.21
CA GLU A 255 -17.43 10.07 -23.21
C GLU A 255 -18.89 9.57 -23.15
N GLY A 256 -19.64 10.10 -22.17
CA GLY A 256 -21.02 9.71 -21.89
C GLY A 256 -21.18 8.29 -21.34
N ASP A 257 -20.11 7.69 -20.80
CA ASP A 257 -20.14 6.50 -19.97
C ASP A 257 -19.84 6.89 -18.51
N GLU A 258 -20.14 5.99 -17.57
CA GLU A 258 -19.78 6.15 -16.16
C GLU A 258 -19.55 4.77 -15.54
N LEU A 259 -18.70 4.69 -14.52
CA LEU A 259 -18.65 3.51 -13.67
C LEU A 259 -19.99 3.39 -12.95
N ILE A 260 -20.54 2.17 -12.88
CA ILE A 260 -21.75 1.88 -12.12
C ILE A 260 -21.45 1.08 -10.87
N ASP A 261 -20.41 0.24 -10.90
CA ASP A 261 -20.09 -0.65 -9.79
C ASP A 261 -18.62 -1.06 -9.80
N ALA A 262 -18.11 -1.37 -8.61
CA ALA A 262 -16.79 -1.95 -8.39
C ALA A 262 -16.83 -2.93 -7.22
N GLU A 263 -16.50 -4.18 -7.49
CA GLU A 263 -16.59 -5.29 -6.54
C GLU A 263 -15.29 -6.08 -6.46
N ILE A 264 -14.97 -6.63 -5.29
CA ILE A 264 -13.93 -7.66 -5.16
C ILE A 264 -14.50 -8.97 -5.68
N ILE A 265 -13.68 -9.70 -6.42
CA ILE A 265 -14.00 -11.07 -6.84
C ILE A 265 -12.94 -12.05 -6.36
N LEU A 266 -13.41 -13.28 -6.13
CA LEU A 266 -12.61 -14.46 -5.93
C LEU A 266 -12.42 -15.20 -7.28
N PRO A 267 -11.40 -16.07 -7.39
CA PRO A 267 -11.20 -16.90 -8.58
C PRO A 267 -12.45 -17.71 -8.91
N HIS A 268 -12.71 -17.91 -10.22
CA HIS A 268 -13.78 -18.76 -10.75
C HIS A 268 -15.23 -18.31 -10.43
N GLN A 269 -15.42 -17.11 -9.87
CA GLN A 269 -16.76 -16.57 -9.68
C GLN A 269 -17.44 -16.25 -11.01
N GLU A 270 -18.75 -16.13 -10.93
CA GLU A 270 -19.59 -15.71 -12.05
C GLU A 270 -20.15 -14.32 -11.76
N ILE A 271 -20.37 -13.57 -12.82
CA ILE A 271 -20.89 -12.21 -12.73
C ILE A 271 -22.12 -12.06 -13.61
N MET A 272 -23.09 -11.32 -13.11
CA MET A 272 -24.32 -10.97 -13.80
C MET A 272 -24.37 -9.47 -14.04
N LEU A 273 -24.61 -9.08 -15.29
CA LEU A 273 -24.86 -7.69 -15.65
C LEU A 273 -26.34 -7.54 -16.01
N ILE A 274 -27.03 -6.63 -15.31
CA ILE A 274 -28.45 -6.39 -15.46
C ILE A 274 -28.66 -5.06 -16.17
N THR A 275 -29.46 -5.08 -17.24
CA THR A 275 -29.74 -3.89 -18.03
C THR A 275 -31.06 -3.23 -17.66
N ARG A 276 -31.17 -1.95 -17.96
CA ARG A 276 -32.37 -1.11 -17.77
C ARG A 276 -33.58 -1.70 -18.48
N LYS A 277 -33.41 -2.31 -19.65
CA LYS A 277 -34.48 -3.00 -20.40
C LYS A 277 -34.72 -4.45 -19.94
N GLY A 278 -34.18 -4.84 -18.78
CA GLY A 278 -34.47 -6.12 -18.13
C GLY A 278 -33.76 -7.32 -18.76
N GLN A 279 -32.67 -7.09 -19.50
CA GLN A 279 -31.78 -8.18 -19.94
C GLN A 279 -30.76 -8.52 -18.86
N VAL A 280 -30.34 -9.77 -18.84
CA VAL A 280 -29.38 -10.30 -17.88
C VAL A 280 -28.40 -11.18 -18.63
N ILE A 281 -27.11 -10.88 -18.52
CA ILE A 281 -26.06 -11.78 -18.97
C ILE A 281 -25.31 -12.33 -17.76
N ARG A 282 -25.04 -13.64 -17.76
CA ARG A 282 -24.25 -14.34 -16.73
C ARG A 282 -23.06 -15.00 -17.41
N PHE A 283 -21.85 -14.72 -16.96
CA PHE A 283 -20.61 -15.28 -17.50
C PHE A 283 -19.54 -15.43 -16.42
N SER A 284 -18.51 -16.22 -16.67
CA SER A 284 -17.40 -16.39 -15.71
C SER A 284 -16.47 -15.19 -15.73
N THR A 285 -16.02 -14.74 -14.56
CA THR A 285 -15.02 -13.67 -14.45
C THR A 285 -13.67 -14.04 -15.08
N ASP A 286 -13.42 -15.33 -15.31
CA ASP A 286 -12.19 -15.83 -15.95
C ASP A 286 -12.13 -15.48 -17.45
N GLU A 287 -13.26 -15.18 -18.10
CA GLU A 287 -13.31 -14.69 -19.48
C GLU A 287 -12.78 -13.26 -19.64
N VAL A 288 -12.58 -12.56 -18.51
CA VAL A 288 -12.02 -11.21 -18.45
C VAL A 288 -10.61 -11.30 -17.92
N ARG A 289 -9.62 -11.10 -18.81
CA ARG A 289 -8.22 -11.02 -18.38
C ARG A 289 -7.99 -9.81 -17.47
N THR A 290 -7.05 -9.94 -16.55
CA THR A 290 -6.56 -8.84 -15.71
C THR A 290 -5.87 -7.79 -16.58
N MET A 291 -6.12 -6.52 -16.29
CA MET A 291 -5.58 -5.38 -17.01
C MET A 291 -5.06 -4.31 -16.04
N GLY A 292 -4.21 -3.42 -16.55
CA GLY A 292 -3.78 -2.25 -15.79
C GLY A 292 -4.90 -1.22 -15.62
N ARG A 293 -4.70 -0.33 -14.63
CA ARG A 293 -5.64 0.74 -14.27
C ARG A 293 -6.03 1.68 -15.42
N ASN A 294 -5.10 2.02 -16.30
CA ASN A 294 -5.37 2.95 -17.43
C ASN A 294 -6.16 2.33 -18.59
N ALA A 295 -6.35 1.01 -18.61
CA ALA A 295 -7.12 0.36 -19.66
C ALA A 295 -8.63 0.66 -19.53
N GLU A 296 -9.33 0.68 -20.66
CA GLU A 296 -10.78 0.87 -20.73
C GLU A 296 -11.56 -0.40 -20.34
N GLY A 297 -11.02 -1.59 -20.59
CA GLY A 297 -11.70 -2.87 -20.37
C GLY A 297 -12.19 -3.52 -21.66
N VAL A 298 -13.05 -4.53 -21.52
CA VAL A 298 -13.65 -5.31 -22.62
C VAL A 298 -15.17 -5.28 -22.51
N ARG A 299 -15.86 -5.65 -23.60
CA ARG A 299 -17.32 -5.75 -23.57
C ARG A 299 -17.75 -6.91 -22.66
N GLY A 300 -18.55 -6.59 -21.64
CA GLY A 300 -19.23 -7.53 -20.76
C GLY A 300 -20.63 -7.90 -21.27
N VAL A 301 -21.39 -6.92 -21.76
CA VAL A 301 -22.72 -7.14 -22.37
C VAL A 301 -22.88 -6.31 -23.65
N LYS A 302 -23.63 -6.84 -24.62
CA LYS A 302 -24.03 -6.09 -25.81
C LYS A 302 -25.39 -5.43 -25.55
N LEU A 303 -25.38 -4.10 -25.57
CA LEU A 303 -26.60 -3.28 -25.39
C LEU A 303 -27.24 -2.97 -26.75
N ARG A 304 -28.56 -2.77 -26.77
CA ARG A 304 -29.34 -2.41 -27.97
C ARG A 304 -30.28 -1.25 -27.65
N GLY A 305 -30.55 -0.38 -28.64
CA GLY A 305 -31.65 0.60 -28.55
C GLY A 305 -31.58 1.55 -27.36
N GLY A 306 -30.39 2.00 -26.98
CA GLY A 306 -30.19 2.91 -25.83
C GLY A 306 -30.29 2.24 -24.46
N ASP A 307 -30.28 0.91 -24.39
CA ASP A 307 -30.17 0.17 -23.13
C ASP A 307 -28.84 0.45 -22.42
N GLU A 308 -28.82 0.28 -21.10
CA GLU A 308 -27.69 0.58 -20.22
C GLU A 308 -27.65 -0.43 -19.06
N VAL A 309 -26.47 -0.69 -18.50
CA VAL A 309 -26.35 -1.53 -17.30
C VAL A 309 -26.74 -0.69 -16.08
N VAL A 310 -27.59 -1.25 -15.23
CA VAL A 310 -28.10 -0.61 -14.01
C VAL A 310 -27.62 -1.30 -12.73
N SER A 311 -27.27 -2.58 -12.81
CA SER A 311 -26.80 -3.34 -11.64
C SER A 311 -25.82 -4.43 -12.05
N VAL A 312 -24.91 -4.73 -11.12
CA VAL A 312 -23.92 -5.80 -11.24
C VAL A 312 -24.10 -6.71 -10.04
N VAL A 313 -23.99 -8.02 -10.27
CA VAL A 313 -24.08 -9.01 -9.20
C VAL A 313 -22.97 -10.01 -9.40
N VAL A 314 -22.09 -10.13 -8.40
CA VAL A 314 -21.16 -11.26 -8.30
C VAL A 314 -21.94 -12.41 -7.68
N VAL A 315 -22.11 -13.49 -8.45
CA VAL A 315 -23.02 -14.58 -8.10
C VAL A 315 -22.42 -15.44 -7.01
N GLU A 316 -23.12 -15.57 -5.89
CA GLU A 316 -22.88 -16.64 -4.91
C GLU A 316 -23.72 -17.88 -5.26
N GLU A 317 -23.23 -19.08 -4.93
CA GLU A 317 -24.02 -20.32 -5.04
C GLU A 317 -25.20 -20.20 -4.06
N ASP A 318 -26.43 -20.30 -4.57
CA ASP A 318 -27.72 -20.16 -3.87
C ASP A 318 -28.24 -18.73 -3.63
N GLY A 319 -29.38 -18.42 -4.27
CA GLY A 319 -30.09 -17.16 -4.08
C GLY A 319 -31.13 -16.86 -5.16
N TYR A 320 -31.71 -15.66 -5.07
CA TYR A 320 -32.60 -15.11 -6.08
C TYR A 320 -32.03 -13.80 -6.60
N LEU A 321 -32.31 -13.48 -7.87
CA LEU A 321 -32.13 -12.14 -8.39
C LEU A 321 -33.43 -11.35 -8.20
N LEU A 322 -33.38 -10.29 -7.39
CA LEU A 322 -34.46 -9.33 -7.23
C LEU A 322 -34.43 -8.33 -8.39
N PHE A 323 -35.60 -8.04 -8.95
CA PHE A 323 -35.81 -6.91 -9.86
C PHE A 323 -36.82 -5.94 -9.26
N VAL A 324 -36.55 -4.64 -9.38
CA VAL A 324 -37.50 -3.58 -9.10
C VAL A 324 -37.49 -2.57 -10.25
N THR A 325 -38.67 -2.18 -10.71
CA THR A 325 -38.86 -1.29 -11.85
C THR A 325 -39.22 0.12 -11.41
N GLU A 326 -39.02 1.10 -12.30
CA GLU A 326 -39.29 2.53 -12.07
C GLU A 326 -40.73 2.81 -11.60
N LYS A 327 -41.73 2.02 -12.04
CA LYS A 327 -43.13 2.16 -11.60
C LYS A 327 -43.52 1.26 -10.42
N GLY A 328 -42.54 0.75 -9.68
CA GLY A 328 -42.77 0.05 -8.41
C GLY A 328 -43.23 -1.40 -8.55
N TYR A 329 -42.95 -2.07 -9.67
CA TYR A 329 -43.15 -3.51 -9.81
C TYR A 329 -41.86 -4.25 -9.52
N GLY A 330 -41.95 -5.48 -9.05
CA GLY A 330 -40.78 -6.30 -8.82
C GLY A 330 -41.09 -7.76 -8.54
N LYS A 331 -40.03 -8.56 -8.52
CA LYS A 331 -40.09 -10.02 -8.30
C LYS A 331 -38.72 -10.57 -7.98
N LYS A 332 -38.70 -11.75 -7.37
CA LYS A 332 -37.52 -12.60 -7.27
C LYS A 332 -37.52 -13.61 -8.41
N VAL A 333 -36.36 -13.89 -8.99
CA VAL A 333 -36.17 -14.94 -10.00
C VAL A 333 -35.06 -15.85 -9.52
N SER A 334 -35.22 -17.17 -9.61
CA SER A 334 -34.14 -18.10 -9.25
C SER A 334 -32.90 -17.83 -10.09
N LEU A 335 -31.72 -17.80 -9.46
CA LEU A 335 -30.45 -17.64 -10.18
C LEU A 335 -30.22 -18.75 -11.23
N GLU A 336 -30.82 -19.93 -11.03
CA GLU A 336 -30.77 -21.07 -11.95
C GLU A 336 -31.44 -20.79 -13.30
N GLU A 337 -32.40 -19.85 -13.37
CA GLU A 337 -33.05 -19.48 -14.65
C GLU A 337 -32.11 -18.71 -15.59
N PHE A 338 -30.98 -18.23 -15.06
CA PHE A 338 -29.94 -17.54 -15.79
C PHE A 338 -28.77 -18.49 -16.05
N ARG A 339 -28.85 -19.23 -17.15
CA ARG A 339 -27.74 -20.08 -17.59
C ARG A 339 -26.47 -19.25 -17.84
N ARG A 340 -25.31 -19.83 -17.54
CA ARG A 340 -24.04 -19.25 -17.97
C ARG A 340 -23.96 -19.18 -19.49
N THR A 341 -23.46 -18.06 -19.98
CA THR A 341 -23.18 -17.77 -21.39
C THR A 341 -21.79 -17.12 -21.50
N GLY A 342 -21.28 -16.92 -22.72
CA GLY A 342 -20.05 -16.14 -22.91
C GLY A 342 -20.30 -14.64 -22.80
N ARG A 343 -19.28 -13.88 -22.37
CA ARG A 343 -19.36 -12.42 -22.27
C ARG A 343 -19.63 -11.75 -23.61
N GLY A 344 -20.20 -10.55 -23.57
CA GLY A 344 -20.48 -9.73 -24.76
C GLY A 344 -21.70 -10.20 -25.58
N GLY A 345 -22.45 -11.18 -25.07
CA GLY A 345 -23.78 -11.52 -25.57
C GLY A 345 -24.85 -10.48 -25.23
N LEU A 346 -26.08 -10.70 -25.71
CA LEU A 346 -27.24 -9.84 -25.40
C LEU A 346 -27.87 -10.14 -24.03
N GLY A 347 -27.53 -11.28 -23.44
CA GLY A 347 -28.25 -11.79 -22.28
C GLY A 347 -29.60 -12.40 -22.62
N VAL A 348 -30.36 -12.70 -21.58
CA VAL A 348 -31.73 -13.22 -21.61
C VAL A 348 -32.64 -12.33 -20.79
N ILE A 349 -33.95 -12.38 -21.04
CA ILE A 349 -34.94 -11.60 -20.27
C ILE A 349 -34.89 -12.06 -18.80
N GLY A 350 -34.64 -11.12 -17.88
CA GLY A 350 -34.82 -11.28 -16.43
C GLY A 350 -36.14 -10.72 -15.90
N ILE A 351 -36.66 -9.66 -16.55
CA ILE A 351 -37.98 -9.11 -16.28
C ILE A 351 -38.57 -8.48 -17.54
N LYS A 352 -39.88 -8.69 -17.77
CA LYS A 352 -40.58 -8.07 -18.90
C LYS A 352 -40.98 -6.63 -18.56
N VAL A 353 -40.21 -5.67 -19.05
CA VAL A 353 -40.53 -4.24 -18.94
C VAL A 353 -41.62 -3.83 -19.95
N SER A 354 -42.40 -2.81 -19.60
CA SER A 354 -43.44 -2.21 -20.45
C SER A 354 -43.81 -0.83 -19.92
N GLU A 355 -44.62 -0.07 -20.65
CA GLU A 355 -45.15 1.22 -20.18
C GLU A 355 -45.81 1.13 -18.79
N LYS A 356 -46.46 0.01 -18.45
CA LYS A 356 -47.08 -0.18 -17.13
C LYS A 356 -46.07 -0.35 -16.00
N THR A 357 -44.93 -0.99 -16.26
CA THR A 357 -43.91 -1.29 -15.23
C THR A 357 -42.82 -0.23 -15.18
N GLY A 358 -42.59 0.48 -16.28
CA GLY A 358 -41.35 1.22 -16.49
C GLY A 358 -40.17 0.28 -16.72
N ASP A 359 -39.00 0.90 -16.87
CA ASP A 359 -37.72 0.20 -16.98
C ASP A 359 -37.26 -0.33 -15.61
N VAL A 360 -36.19 -1.12 -15.58
CA VAL A 360 -35.56 -1.58 -14.34
C VAL A 360 -34.89 -0.40 -13.65
N ALA A 361 -35.25 -0.16 -12.39
CA ALA A 361 -34.64 0.86 -11.54
C ALA A 361 -33.42 0.29 -10.78
N GLY A 362 -33.49 -0.97 -10.36
CA GLY A 362 -32.37 -1.67 -9.75
C GLY A 362 -32.63 -3.17 -9.63
N ALA A 363 -31.55 -3.91 -9.42
CA ALA A 363 -31.55 -5.34 -9.20
C ALA A 363 -30.40 -5.72 -8.27
N GLY A 364 -30.58 -6.81 -7.52
CA GLY A 364 -29.56 -7.30 -6.60
C GLY A 364 -29.81 -8.75 -6.24
N GLU A 365 -28.75 -9.46 -5.86
CA GLU A 365 -28.89 -10.79 -5.28
C GLU A 365 -29.59 -10.67 -3.92
N ILE A 366 -30.59 -11.50 -3.69
CA ILE A 366 -31.34 -11.55 -2.44
C ILE A 366 -31.44 -12.99 -1.95
N LYS A 367 -31.14 -13.21 -0.67
CA LYS A 367 -31.19 -14.50 0.01
C LYS A 367 -32.35 -14.56 1.00
N PRO A 368 -32.75 -15.77 1.45
CA PRO A 368 -33.79 -15.92 2.46
C PRO A 368 -33.50 -15.12 3.74
N GLY A 369 -34.47 -14.30 4.15
CA GLY A 369 -34.35 -13.42 5.31
C GLY A 369 -33.61 -12.10 5.08
N ASP A 370 -33.22 -11.76 3.84
CA ASP A 370 -32.77 -10.42 3.48
C ASP A 370 -33.97 -9.46 3.30
N GLY A 371 -33.73 -8.16 3.33
CA GLY A 371 -34.70 -7.09 3.03
C GLY A 371 -34.40 -6.35 1.72
N VAL A 372 -35.33 -5.50 1.28
CA VAL A 372 -35.07 -4.53 0.21
C VAL A 372 -35.52 -3.13 0.64
N MET A 373 -34.71 -2.13 0.32
CA MET A 373 -35.05 -0.71 0.39
C MET A 373 -35.39 -0.20 -1.02
N ILE A 374 -36.49 0.52 -1.15
CA ILE A 374 -36.91 1.17 -2.39
C ILE A 374 -37.03 2.67 -2.11
N ILE A 375 -36.37 3.49 -2.92
CA ILE A 375 -36.40 4.94 -2.82
C ILE A 375 -37.00 5.53 -4.08
N THR A 376 -37.87 6.52 -3.91
CA THR A 376 -38.48 7.26 -5.01
C THR A 376 -37.85 8.62 -5.22
N THR A 377 -38.02 9.17 -6.43
CA THR A 377 -37.60 10.54 -6.76
C THR A 377 -38.25 11.60 -5.87
N GLY A 378 -39.46 11.32 -5.37
CA GLY A 378 -40.18 12.16 -4.40
C GLY A 378 -39.69 12.02 -2.96
N GLY A 379 -38.64 11.24 -2.70
CA GLY A 379 -38.06 11.03 -1.38
C GLY A 379 -38.81 10.01 -0.52
N GLN A 380 -39.75 9.24 -1.09
CA GLN A 380 -40.41 8.17 -0.34
C GLN A 380 -39.46 6.98 -0.23
N ILE A 381 -39.25 6.50 1.00
CA ILE A 381 -38.43 5.33 1.29
C ILE A 381 -39.34 4.23 1.85
N ILE A 382 -39.27 3.03 1.28
CA ILE A 382 -40.01 1.85 1.74
C ILE A 382 -39.05 0.69 1.93
N ARG A 383 -39.19 0.00 3.07
CA ARG A 383 -38.50 -1.26 3.36
C ARG A 383 -39.48 -2.41 3.30
N LEU A 384 -39.10 -3.48 2.59
CA LEU A 384 -39.89 -4.71 2.48
C LEU A 384 -39.04 -5.91 2.89
N ALA A 385 -39.65 -6.87 3.59
CA ALA A 385 -39.01 -8.16 3.80
C ALA A 385 -38.87 -8.89 2.46
N GLY A 386 -37.67 -9.35 2.11
CA GLY A 386 -37.41 -10.06 0.86
C GLY A 386 -38.26 -11.32 0.70
N ASP A 387 -38.58 -12.00 1.82
CA ASP A 387 -39.45 -13.17 1.86
C ASP A 387 -40.90 -12.88 1.45
N SER A 388 -41.36 -11.63 1.58
CA SER A 388 -42.72 -11.23 1.16
C SER A 388 -42.85 -11.04 -0.35
N ILE A 389 -41.73 -10.96 -1.08
CA ILE A 389 -41.71 -10.74 -2.53
C ILE A 389 -41.90 -12.07 -3.25
N SER A 390 -42.81 -12.12 -4.21
CA SER A 390 -43.09 -13.36 -4.95
C SER A 390 -41.91 -13.79 -5.81
N VAL A 391 -41.55 -15.07 -5.75
CA VAL A 391 -40.67 -15.73 -6.72
C VAL A 391 -41.47 -16.02 -7.99
N GLN A 392 -40.94 -15.64 -9.15
CA GLN A 392 -41.60 -15.84 -10.44
C GLN A 392 -40.60 -16.11 -11.55
N HIS A 393 -41.09 -16.71 -12.64
CA HIS A 393 -40.29 -16.95 -13.84
C HIS A 393 -39.77 -15.64 -14.47
N ARG A 394 -38.57 -15.68 -15.05
CA ARG A 394 -37.86 -14.53 -15.63
C ARG A 394 -38.65 -13.74 -16.68
N ALA A 395 -39.53 -14.39 -17.44
CA ALA A 395 -40.35 -13.71 -18.47
C ALA A 395 -41.58 -12.98 -17.90
N SER A 396 -41.88 -13.09 -16.61
CA SER A 396 -43.01 -12.39 -15.98
C SER A 396 -42.73 -10.90 -15.75
N ARG A 397 -43.79 -10.14 -15.45
CA ARG A 397 -43.72 -8.69 -15.15
C ARG A 397 -43.47 -8.38 -13.67
N GLY A 398 -43.64 -9.35 -12.77
CA GLY A 398 -43.62 -9.13 -11.33
C GLY A 398 -44.94 -8.59 -10.76
N VAL A 399 -44.95 -8.38 -9.44
CA VAL A 399 -46.07 -7.82 -8.67
C VAL A 399 -45.76 -6.39 -8.24
N ARG A 400 -46.79 -5.64 -7.82
CA ARG A 400 -46.58 -4.30 -7.30
C ARG A 400 -45.97 -4.38 -5.90
N LEU A 401 -44.82 -3.73 -5.72
CA LEU A 401 -44.12 -3.61 -4.44
C LEU A 401 -44.45 -2.28 -3.73
N ILE A 402 -44.59 -1.20 -4.52
CA ILE A 402 -44.92 0.14 -4.03
C ILE A 402 -46.00 0.78 -4.89
N THR A 403 -46.87 1.56 -4.27
CA THR A 403 -47.82 2.43 -4.98
C THR A 403 -47.27 3.85 -5.03
N LEU A 404 -46.93 4.29 -6.23
CA LEU A 404 -46.40 5.63 -6.50
C LEU A 404 -47.55 6.60 -6.75
N LYS A 405 -47.37 7.87 -6.39
CA LYS A 405 -48.36 8.95 -6.58
C LYS A 405 -47.92 9.87 -7.73
N GLY A 406 -48.85 10.22 -8.61
CA GLY A 406 -48.59 11.15 -9.72
C GLY A 406 -47.47 10.64 -10.63
N ASP A 407 -46.48 11.49 -10.87
CA ASP A 407 -45.31 11.21 -11.74
C ASP A 407 -44.08 10.70 -10.96
N ASP A 408 -44.25 10.30 -9.69
CA ASP A 408 -43.15 9.74 -8.90
C ASP A 408 -42.69 8.39 -9.45
N ARG A 409 -41.39 8.12 -9.34
CA ARG A 409 -40.75 6.89 -9.82
C ARG A 409 -39.73 6.39 -8.82
N VAL A 410 -39.50 5.08 -8.82
CA VAL A 410 -38.37 4.48 -8.10
C VAL A 410 -37.07 5.02 -8.71
N SER A 411 -36.23 5.62 -7.88
CA SER A 411 -34.92 6.13 -8.24
C SER A 411 -33.79 5.21 -7.86
N ASP A 412 -33.95 4.45 -6.77
CA ASP A 412 -32.88 3.60 -6.24
C ASP A 412 -33.44 2.39 -5.47
N VAL A 413 -32.67 1.31 -5.45
CA VAL A 413 -33.07 0.01 -4.91
C VAL A 413 -31.84 -0.67 -4.33
N GLU A 414 -31.88 -0.95 -3.03
CA GLU A 414 -30.76 -1.59 -2.32
C GLU A 414 -31.24 -2.86 -1.61
N VAL A 415 -30.46 -3.95 -1.70
CA VAL A 415 -30.72 -5.18 -0.94
C VAL A 415 -30.04 -5.06 0.41
N ILE A 416 -30.81 -5.29 1.48
CA ILE A 416 -30.31 -5.25 2.85
C ILE A 416 -30.01 -6.70 3.25
N ARG A 417 -28.74 -7.11 3.34
CA ARG A 417 -28.41 -8.51 3.66
C ARG A 417 -28.80 -8.82 5.10
N LYS A 418 -29.28 -10.03 5.42
CA LYS A 418 -29.63 -10.46 6.79
C LYS A 418 -28.48 -10.31 7.79
N ARG A 419 -27.22 -10.42 7.36
CA ARG A 419 -26.06 -10.19 8.23
C ARG A 419 -25.85 -8.70 8.50
N GLU A 420 -26.04 -7.87 7.48
CA GLU A 420 -26.17 -6.42 7.63
C GLU A 420 -27.45 -6.09 8.41
N GLU A 421 -28.49 -6.90 8.35
CA GLU A 421 -29.77 -6.73 9.03
C GLU A 421 -29.67 -7.16 10.50
N LEU A 422 -28.90 -8.19 10.82
CA LEU A 422 -28.51 -8.60 12.17
C LEU A 422 -27.53 -7.61 12.77
N GLN A 423 -26.65 -7.03 11.96
CA GLN A 423 -25.84 -5.89 12.36
C GLN A 423 -26.77 -4.69 12.59
N LEU A 424 -27.58 -4.28 11.62
CA LEU A 424 -28.58 -3.21 11.68
C LEU A 424 -29.63 -3.45 12.78
N SER A 425 -29.94 -4.68 13.19
CA SER A 425 -30.86 -5.02 14.28
C SER A 425 -30.15 -5.28 15.62
N LEU A 426 -28.83 -5.40 15.61
CA LEU A 426 -28.00 -5.09 16.79
C LEU A 426 -27.86 -3.56 16.94
N PHE A 427 -28.18 -2.80 15.87
CA PHE A 427 -28.07 -1.35 15.78
C PHE A 427 -29.39 -0.62 16.08
N GLU A 428 -30.54 -1.16 15.64
CA GLU A 428 -31.92 -0.98 16.17
C GLU A 428 -32.10 -1.74 17.49
#